data_AF-A0A6P5N3J6-F1
#
_entry.id   AF-A0A6P5N3J6-F1
#
_cell.length_a   1.000
_cell.length_b   1.000
_cell.length_c   1.000
_cell.angle_alpha   90.00
_cell.angle_beta   90.00
_cell.angle_gamma   90.00
#
_symmetry.space_group_name_H-M   'P 1'
#
loop_
_entity.id
_entity.type
_entity.pdbx_description
1 polymer ?
#
loop_
_entity_poly.entity_id
_entity_poly.type
_entity_poly.pdbx_seq_one_letter_code
_entity_poly.pdbx_strand_id
1 'polypeptide(L)'
;MRSGFTDSPDKIIITPKTSKRGSQPKGIFKSPPRPANRIGFNSVQSCSKSAIAFSQQQMHDVECLTMKLTKELKSMKEIVDDMLRSEFCLNTSLRYKVNEARMAVKNATRAEEAAKRCLSFMARDCNRFCKIMKLSEGGPPAAQEVVRKERKKIAFADEAGGRLCEVKLFEDDVVSLPDSN
;
A
#
# COMPACT_ATOMS: atom_id res chain seq x y z
N MET A 1 -26.92 23.17 -6.00
CA MET A 1 -25.76 24.04 -5.75
C MET A 1 -24.58 23.19 -5.31
N ARG A 2 -23.38 23.73 -5.52
CA ARG A 2 -22.04 23.10 -5.60
C ARG A 2 -21.64 22.08 -4.53
N SER A 3 -20.89 21.10 -5.03
CA SER A 3 -19.89 20.25 -4.39
C SER A 3 -18.65 21.00 -3.89
N GLY A 4 -17.94 20.41 -2.92
CA GLY A 4 -16.53 20.66 -2.61
C GLY A 4 -16.17 19.91 -1.32
N PHE A 5 -15.52 18.75 -1.35
CA PHE A 5 -14.05 18.56 -1.43
C PHE A 5 -13.28 19.54 -0.54
N THR A 6 -12.92 19.09 0.66
CA THR A 6 -11.79 19.64 1.41
C THR A 6 -10.72 18.57 1.47
N ASP A 7 -9.73 18.77 0.61
CA ASP A 7 -8.43 18.12 0.62
C ASP A 7 -7.66 18.52 1.89
N SER A 8 -6.89 17.58 2.40
CA SER A 8 -6.04 17.76 3.59
C SER A 8 -4.74 18.50 3.21
N PRO A 9 -4.05 19.11 4.19
CA PRO A 9 -3.08 20.16 3.91
C PRO A 9 -1.71 19.58 3.54
N ASP A 10 -1.24 19.88 2.34
CA ASP A 10 0.17 19.73 1.99
C ASP A 10 1.01 20.76 2.76
N LYS A 11 1.96 20.23 3.52
CA LYS A 11 2.90 20.99 4.34
C LYS A 11 3.89 21.74 3.43
N ILE A 12 3.64 23.02 3.21
CA ILE A 12 4.61 23.94 2.60
C ILE A 12 5.68 24.26 3.65
N ILE A 13 6.90 23.77 3.44
CA ILE A 13 8.08 24.18 4.23
C ILE A 13 8.53 25.54 3.70
N ILE A 14 8.09 26.62 4.35
CA ILE A 14 8.57 27.98 4.10
C ILE A 14 9.83 28.19 4.94
N THR A 15 10.97 28.40 4.28
CA THR A 15 12.19 28.86 4.96
C THR A 15 12.27 30.39 4.88
N PRO A 16 12.35 31.13 6.00
CA PRO A 16 12.51 32.57 5.97
C PRO A 16 13.97 32.96 5.72
N LYS A 17 14.21 33.87 4.76
CA LYS A 17 15.51 34.53 4.54
C LYS A 17 15.71 35.65 5.57
N THR A 18 16.89 35.66 6.18
CA THR A 18 17.33 36.58 7.21
C THR A 18 17.69 37.96 6.65
N SER A 19 17.18 39.02 7.27
CA SER A 19 17.61 40.42 7.07
C SER A 19 18.73 40.77 8.06
N LYS A 20 19.78 41.45 7.57
CA LYS A 20 20.90 41.96 8.37
C LYS A 20 20.54 43.28 9.04
N ARG A 21 20.78 43.40 10.36
CA ARG A 21 21.60 44.44 11.03
C ARG A 21 21.31 44.45 12.56
N GLY A 22 22.35 44.32 13.38
CA GLY A 22 22.30 44.50 14.84
C GLY A 22 23.52 43.88 15.53
N SER A 23 24.08 44.58 16.51
CA SER A 23 25.46 44.53 17.03
C SER A 23 25.81 43.41 18.04
N GLN A 24 27.13 43.16 18.14
CA GLN A 24 27.94 42.28 19.01
C GLN A 24 27.64 42.32 20.53
N PRO A 25 28.07 41.33 21.39
CA PRO A 25 29.47 40.83 21.46
C PRO A 25 29.73 39.33 21.68
N LYS A 26 31.02 39.02 21.50
CA LYS A 26 31.74 37.75 21.54
C LYS A 26 31.34 36.82 22.70
N GLY A 27 30.97 35.59 22.36
CA GLY A 27 30.97 34.42 23.25
C GLY A 27 31.45 33.21 22.46
N ILE A 28 32.68 32.77 22.73
CA ILE A 28 33.26 31.57 22.11
C ILE A 28 32.63 30.36 22.78
N PHE A 29 31.65 29.74 22.13
CA PHE A 29 31.29 28.35 22.40
C PHE A 29 31.66 27.52 21.17
N LYS A 30 32.84 26.90 21.23
CA LYS A 30 33.20 25.79 20.35
C LYS A 30 32.31 24.61 20.74
N SER A 31 31.18 24.42 20.08
CA SER A 31 30.50 23.12 20.10
C SER A 31 31.20 22.19 19.11
N PRO A 32 31.50 20.93 19.46
CA PRO A 32 32.08 19.99 18.52
C PRO A 32 31.10 19.74 17.37
N PRO A 33 31.58 19.51 16.13
CA PRO A 33 30.71 19.08 15.06
C PRO A 33 30.13 17.72 15.46
N ARG A 34 28.82 17.71 15.74
CA ARG A 34 28.07 16.48 15.98
C ARG A 34 28.24 15.62 14.73
N PRO A 35 28.74 14.37 14.83
CA PRO A 35 28.80 13.51 13.67
C PRO A 35 27.36 13.33 13.20
N ALA A 36 27.09 13.68 11.95
CA ALA A 36 25.89 13.29 11.25
C ALA A 36 25.94 11.78 11.08
N ASN A 37 25.61 11.06 12.16
CA ASN A 37 25.41 9.63 12.13
C ASN A 37 24.27 9.37 11.16
N ARG A 38 24.62 8.94 9.94
CA ARG A 38 23.73 8.18 9.05
C ARG A 38 23.43 6.83 9.70
N ILE A 39 22.76 6.84 10.85
CA ILE A 39 22.07 5.68 11.40
C ILE A 39 20.62 5.90 11.02
N GLY A 40 20.21 5.37 9.87
CA GLY A 40 18.84 5.60 9.41
C GLY A 40 18.39 4.77 8.21
N PHE A 41 19.31 4.12 7.49
CA PHE A 41 18.92 3.36 6.29
C PHE A 41 18.72 1.86 6.58
N ASN A 42 19.57 1.26 7.42
CA ASN A 42 19.54 -0.19 7.66
C ASN A 42 18.31 -0.66 8.47
N SER A 43 17.74 0.19 9.32
CA SER A 43 16.58 -0.14 10.17
C SER A 43 15.26 -0.15 9.39
N VAL A 44 15.07 0.79 8.45
CA VAL A 44 13.89 0.81 7.57
C VAL A 44 13.95 -0.36 6.60
N GLN A 45 15.15 -0.70 6.13
CA GLN A 45 15.39 -1.85 5.28
C GLN A 45 15.02 -3.17 5.97
N SER A 46 15.50 -3.40 7.21
CA SER A 46 15.16 -4.60 7.97
C SER A 46 13.67 -4.66 8.34
N CYS A 47 13.06 -3.50 8.66
CA CYS A 47 11.63 -3.38 8.93
C CYS A 47 10.76 -3.76 7.71
N SER A 48 11.17 -3.36 6.49
CA SER A 48 10.42 -3.72 5.28
C SER A 48 10.40 -5.23 5.01
N LYS A 49 11.54 -5.91 5.20
CA LYS A 49 11.66 -7.36 5.03
C LYS A 49 10.86 -8.14 6.06
N SER A 50 10.93 -7.74 7.33
CA SER A 50 10.17 -8.40 8.40
C SER A 50 8.67 -8.19 8.23
N ALA A 51 8.23 -6.99 7.83
CA ALA A 51 6.83 -6.71 7.54
C ALA A 51 6.30 -7.53 6.37
N ILE A 52 7.06 -7.66 5.28
CA ILE A 52 6.70 -8.51 4.13
C ILE A 52 6.55 -9.97 4.57
N ALA A 53 7.57 -10.52 5.25
CA ALA A 53 7.55 -11.91 5.70
C ALA A 53 6.36 -12.19 6.62
N PHE A 54 6.09 -11.27 7.56
CA PHE A 54 4.94 -11.36 8.46
C PHE A 54 3.60 -11.35 7.70
N SER A 55 3.41 -10.40 6.78
CA SER A 55 2.17 -10.33 5.99
C SER A 55 1.97 -11.55 5.10
N GLN A 56 3.03 -12.08 4.49
CA GLN A 56 2.97 -13.31 3.70
C GLN A 56 2.61 -14.51 4.57
N GLN A 57 3.20 -14.61 5.77
CA GLN A 57 2.88 -15.68 6.72
C GLN A 57 1.41 -15.61 7.16
N GLN A 58 0.92 -14.42 7.54
CA GLN A 58 -0.48 -14.24 7.91
C GLN A 58 -1.43 -14.61 6.77
N MET A 59 -1.09 -14.26 5.54
CA MET A 59 -1.90 -14.63 4.38
C MET A 59 -1.96 -16.16 4.22
N HIS A 60 -0.82 -16.84 4.29
CA HIS A 60 -0.75 -18.29 4.19
C HIS A 60 -1.51 -18.99 5.33
N ASP A 61 -1.41 -18.49 6.57
CA ASP A 61 -2.13 -19.04 7.71
C ASP A 61 -3.65 -18.94 7.53
N VAL A 62 -4.12 -17.80 7.01
CA VAL A 62 -5.55 -17.59 6.69
C VAL A 62 -6.00 -18.48 5.53
N GLU A 63 -5.18 -18.67 4.50
CA GLU A 63 -5.45 -19.60 3.39
C GLU A 63 -5.60 -21.04 3.91
N CYS A 64 -4.67 -21.49 4.75
CA CYS A 64 -4.71 -22.81 5.37
C CYS A 64 -5.97 -23.01 6.23
N LEU A 65 -6.28 -22.03 7.08
CA LEU A 65 -7.49 -22.06 7.90
C LEU A 65 -8.76 -22.11 7.04
N THR A 66 -8.85 -21.25 6.03
CA THR A 66 -10.00 -21.17 5.12
C THR A 66 -10.19 -22.49 4.36
N MET A 67 -9.10 -23.12 3.91
CA MET A 67 -9.16 -24.41 3.23
C MET A 67 -9.71 -25.51 4.13
N LYS A 68 -9.23 -25.60 5.39
CA LYS A 68 -9.74 -26.56 6.37
C LYS A 68 -11.24 -26.34 6.62
N LEU A 69 -11.64 -25.10 6.90
CA LEU A 69 -13.04 -24.75 7.16
C LEU A 69 -13.94 -25.05 5.96
N THR A 70 -13.49 -24.70 4.75
CA THR A 70 -14.26 -24.95 3.52
C THR A 70 -14.42 -26.45 3.27
N LYS A 71 -13.39 -27.26 3.56
CA LYS A 71 -13.46 -28.71 3.44
C LYS A 71 -14.48 -29.31 4.40
N GLU A 72 -14.44 -28.94 5.68
CA GLU A 72 -15.41 -29.41 6.68
C GLU A 72 -16.82 -28.93 6.34
N LEU A 73 -17.00 -27.67 5.92
CA LEU A 73 -18.30 -27.14 5.51
C LEU A 73 -18.87 -27.89 4.30
N LYS A 74 -18.01 -28.24 3.33
CA LYS A 74 -18.41 -29.06 2.18
C LYS A 74 -18.86 -30.44 2.62
N SER A 75 -18.10 -31.10 3.50
CA SER A 75 -18.47 -32.40 4.09
C SER A 75 -19.84 -32.35 4.77
N MET A 76 -20.08 -31.35 5.62
CA MET A 76 -21.39 -31.16 6.28
C MET A 76 -22.53 -30.95 5.28
N LYS A 77 -22.30 -30.19 4.21
CA LYS A 77 -23.31 -29.98 3.16
C LYS A 77 -23.64 -31.27 2.41
N GLU A 78 -22.64 -32.10 2.11
CA GLU A 78 -22.83 -33.39 1.45
C GLU A 78 -23.63 -34.35 2.34
N ILE A 79 -23.29 -34.46 3.63
CA ILE A 79 -24.04 -35.27 4.60
C ILE A 79 -25.50 -34.84 4.66
N VAL A 80 -25.76 -33.53 4.78
CA VAL A 80 -27.15 -33.02 4.84
C VAL A 80 -27.87 -33.24 3.52
N ASP A 81 -27.24 -33.05 2.36
CA ASP A 81 -27.88 -33.32 1.06
C ASP A 81 -28.24 -34.81 0.91
N ASP A 82 -27.37 -35.72 1.34
CA ASP A 82 -27.62 -37.17 1.34
C ASP A 82 -28.76 -37.56 2.31
N MET A 83 -28.81 -36.96 3.50
CA MET A 83 -29.93 -37.13 4.43
C MET A 83 -31.25 -36.64 3.81
N LEU A 84 -31.24 -35.47 3.18
CA LEU A 84 -32.41 -34.89 2.52
C LEU A 84 -32.90 -35.72 1.33
N ARG A 85 -31.98 -36.39 0.61
CA ARG A 85 -32.32 -37.32 -0.49
C ARG A 85 -32.90 -38.63 0.03
N SER A 86 -32.44 -39.13 1.18
CA SER A 86 -32.90 -40.39 1.77
C SER A 86 -34.22 -40.25 2.56
N GLU A 87 -34.50 -39.08 3.14
CA GLU A 87 -35.76 -38.77 3.83
C GLU A 87 -36.97 -38.52 2.91
N PHE A 88 -36.91 -38.88 1.62
CA PHE A 88 -37.93 -38.57 0.61
C PHE A 88 -39.31 -39.24 0.81
N CYS A 89 -39.60 -39.80 2.00
CA CYS A 89 -40.85 -40.48 2.35
C CYS A 89 -41.45 -40.09 3.72
N LEU A 90 -41.23 -38.87 4.25
CA LEU A 90 -41.74 -38.52 5.58
C LEU A 90 -42.84 -37.43 5.61
N ASN A 91 -43.85 -37.73 6.44
CA ASN A 91 -45.10 -37.02 6.69
C ASN A 91 -44.99 -35.47 6.81
N THR A 92 -46.14 -34.80 6.66
CA THR A 92 -46.33 -33.34 6.63
C THR A 92 -45.59 -32.54 7.70
N SER A 93 -45.36 -33.14 8.88
CA SER A 93 -44.63 -32.57 10.04
C SER A 93 -43.14 -32.34 9.76
N LEU A 94 -42.48 -33.22 9.00
CA LEU A 94 -41.04 -33.12 8.73
C LEU A 94 -40.70 -32.12 7.62
N ARG A 95 -41.68 -31.73 6.78
CA ARG A 95 -41.47 -30.82 5.65
C ARG A 95 -40.88 -29.47 6.05
N TYR A 96 -41.29 -28.93 7.21
CA TYR A 96 -40.72 -27.68 7.73
C TYR A 96 -39.23 -27.84 8.05
N LYS A 97 -38.84 -28.93 8.71
CA LYS A 97 -37.45 -29.23 9.09
C LYS A 97 -36.56 -29.49 7.87
N VAL A 98 -37.07 -30.20 6.88
CA VAL A 98 -36.42 -30.39 5.57
C VAL A 98 -36.19 -29.06 4.86
N ASN A 99 -37.19 -28.17 4.85
CA ASN A 99 -37.05 -26.84 4.26
C ASN A 99 -36.04 -25.97 5.03
N GLU A 100 -36.04 -26.03 6.37
CA GLU A 100 -35.07 -25.36 7.23
C GLU A 100 -33.63 -25.82 6.92
N ALA A 101 -33.41 -27.14 6.79
CA ALA A 101 -32.12 -27.72 6.41
C ALA A 101 -31.68 -27.30 4.99
N ARG A 102 -32.57 -27.31 4.00
CA ARG A 102 -32.26 -26.78 2.65
C ARG A 102 -31.85 -25.31 2.68
N MET A 103 -32.52 -24.50 3.50
CA MET A 103 -32.18 -23.09 3.65
C MET A 103 -30.83 -22.92 4.35
N ALA A 104 -30.52 -23.74 5.35
CA ALA A 104 -29.20 -23.76 6.00
C ALA A 104 -28.09 -24.10 4.98
N VAL A 105 -28.28 -25.10 4.12
CA VAL A 105 -27.30 -25.45 3.06
C VAL A 105 -27.10 -24.30 2.06
N LYS A 106 -28.17 -23.60 1.67
CA LYS A 106 -28.07 -22.41 0.80
C LYS A 106 -27.29 -21.28 1.48
N ASN A 107 -27.57 -21.01 2.76
CA ASN A 107 -26.86 -19.99 3.53
C ASN A 107 -25.38 -20.35 3.70
N ALA A 108 -25.08 -21.61 4.01
CA ALA A 108 -23.71 -22.14 4.07
C ALA A 108 -22.97 -21.95 2.75
N THR A 109 -23.63 -22.22 1.61
CA THR A 109 -23.03 -22.01 0.28
C THR A 109 -22.71 -20.53 0.01
N ARG A 110 -23.62 -19.62 0.36
CA ARG A 110 -23.36 -18.18 0.25
C ARG A 110 -22.21 -17.72 1.13
N ALA A 111 -22.15 -18.23 2.37
CA ALA A 111 -21.06 -17.93 3.29
C ALA A 111 -19.71 -18.46 2.77
N GLU A 112 -19.70 -19.67 2.20
CA GLU A 112 -18.52 -20.27 1.56
C GLU A 112 -17.99 -19.40 0.39
N GLU A 113 -18.89 -18.95 -0.50
CA GLU A 113 -18.53 -18.06 -1.60
C GLU A 113 -18.03 -16.71 -1.12
N ALA A 114 -18.66 -16.12 -0.09
CA ALA A 114 -18.24 -14.88 0.51
C ALA A 114 -16.83 -15.01 1.13
N ALA A 115 -16.56 -16.10 1.84
CA ALA A 115 -15.24 -16.38 2.40
C ALA A 115 -14.16 -16.50 1.30
N LYS A 116 -14.46 -17.18 0.19
CA LYS A 116 -13.54 -17.27 -0.97
C LYS A 116 -13.25 -15.90 -1.59
N ARG A 117 -14.25 -15.03 -1.69
CA ARG A 117 -14.06 -13.64 -2.17
C ARG A 117 -13.20 -12.83 -1.21
N CYS A 118 -13.47 -12.90 0.09
CA CYS A 118 -12.66 -12.23 1.11
C CYS A 118 -11.21 -12.69 1.06
N LEU A 119 -10.95 -14.00 0.95
CA LEU A 119 -9.61 -14.55 0.81
C LEU A 119 -8.90 -14.01 -0.43
N SER A 120 -9.61 -13.92 -1.57
CA SER A 120 -9.06 -13.38 -2.81
C SER A 120 -8.68 -11.91 -2.68
N PHE A 121 -9.50 -11.10 -1.98
CA PHE A 121 -9.17 -9.71 -1.69
C PHE A 121 -7.97 -9.59 -0.76
N MET A 122 -7.93 -10.36 0.33
CA MET A 122 -6.79 -10.39 1.24
C MET A 122 -5.50 -10.78 0.52
N ALA A 123 -5.53 -11.79 -0.35
CA ALA A 123 -4.37 -12.21 -1.13
C ALA A 123 -3.89 -11.10 -2.07
N ARG A 124 -4.82 -10.41 -2.75
CA ARG A 124 -4.48 -9.26 -3.60
C ARG A 124 -3.87 -8.12 -2.79
N ASP A 125 -4.44 -7.81 -1.64
CA ASP A 125 -4.00 -6.71 -0.79
C ASP A 125 -2.65 -7.02 -0.15
N CYS A 126 -2.42 -8.26 0.30
CA CYS A 126 -1.12 -8.75 0.74
C CYS A 126 -0.07 -8.61 -0.36
N ASN A 127 -0.39 -9.03 -1.59
CA ASN A 127 0.51 -8.88 -2.73
C ASN A 127 0.82 -7.42 -3.05
N ARG A 128 -0.18 -6.53 -3.02
CA ARG A 128 -0.01 -5.10 -3.24
C ARG A 128 0.85 -4.47 -2.14
N PHE A 129 0.57 -4.79 -0.88
CA PHE A 129 1.35 -4.37 0.28
C PHE A 129 2.82 -4.79 0.13
N CYS A 130 3.06 -6.06 -0.17
CA CYS A 130 4.42 -6.58 -0.34
C CYS A 130 5.18 -5.86 -1.47
N LYS A 131 4.51 -5.53 -2.58
CA LYS A 131 5.13 -4.75 -3.68
C LYS A 131 5.49 -3.33 -3.24
N ILE A 132 4.59 -2.63 -2.55
CA ILE A 132 4.84 -1.27 -2.06
C ILE A 132 6.03 -1.26 -1.09
N MET A 133 6.07 -2.21 -0.15
CA MET A 133 7.16 -2.32 0.82
C MET A 133 8.51 -2.61 0.15
N LYS A 134 8.54 -3.44 -0.91
CA LYS A 134 9.76 -3.68 -1.71
C LYS A 134 10.23 -2.43 -2.45
N LEU A 135 9.31 -1.66 -3.04
CA LEU A 135 9.65 -0.43 -3.75
C LEU A 135 10.13 0.67 -2.79
N SER A 136 9.63 0.69 -1.55
CA SER A 136 10.13 1.59 -0.50
C SER A 136 11.56 1.26 -0.05
N GLU A 137 12.03 0.03 -0.31
CA GLU A 137 13.40 -0.41 -0.01
C GLU A 137 14.39 0.06 -1.09
N GLY A 138 13.93 0.16 -2.34
CA GLY A 138 14.64 0.81 -3.43
C GLY A 138 14.45 2.32 -3.35
N GLY A 139 15.34 3.01 -2.63
CA GLY A 139 15.48 4.46 -2.82
C GLY A 139 15.63 4.82 -4.31
N PRO A 140 15.38 6.08 -4.72
CA PRO A 140 15.55 6.50 -6.11
C PRO A 140 16.89 5.96 -6.63
N PRO A 141 16.96 5.46 -7.88
CA PRO A 141 18.20 4.88 -8.40
C PRO A 141 19.32 5.84 -8.07
N ALA A 142 20.36 5.33 -7.40
CA ALA A 142 21.56 6.08 -7.07
C ALA A 142 21.87 6.94 -8.27
N ALA A 143 21.91 8.26 -8.09
CA ALA A 143 22.12 9.20 -9.16
C ALA A 143 23.34 8.72 -9.95
N GLN A 144 23.10 8.04 -11.08
CA GLN A 144 24.07 8.04 -12.13
C GLN A 144 24.24 9.51 -12.40
N GLU A 145 25.48 9.95 -12.31
CA GLU A 145 25.95 11.22 -12.77
C GLU A 145 25.76 11.29 -14.30
N VAL A 146 24.51 11.17 -14.75
CA VAL A 146 24.08 11.62 -16.05
C VAL A 146 24.15 13.12 -15.90
N VAL A 147 25.14 13.72 -16.53
CA VAL A 147 25.28 15.17 -16.66
C VAL A 147 23.99 15.70 -17.27
N ARG A 148 23.03 16.05 -16.41
CA ARG A 148 21.76 16.64 -16.78
C ARG A 148 22.05 18.01 -17.34
N LYS A 149 22.12 18.12 -18.67
CA LYS A 149 22.24 19.40 -19.35
C LYS A 149 20.96 20.20 -19.07
N GLU A 150 21.07 21.15 -18.16
CA GLU A 150 20.06 22.18 -17.88
C GLU A 150 19.80 22.97 -19.17
N ARG A 151 18.66 22.76 -19.84
CA ARG A 151 18.37 23.43 -21.13
C ARG A 151 17.42 24.61 -21.02
N LYS A 152 16.47 24.66 -20.07
CA LYS A 152 15.49 25.76 -19.96
C LYS A 152 15.17 26.14 -18.52
N LYS A 153 15.33 27.44 -18.22
CA LYS A 153 14.94 28.10 -16.96
C LYS A 153 13.72 28.97 -17.24
N ILE A 154 12.64 28.74 -16.50
CA ILE A 154 11.45 29.59 -16.57
C ILE A 154 11.42 30.42 -15.28
N ALA A 155 11.49 31.74 -15.42
CA ALA A 155 11.35 32.66 -14.29
C ALA A 155 9.95 33.26 -14.30
N PHE A 156 9.24 33.14 -13.18
CA PHE A 156 7.98 33.81 -12.95
C PHE A 156 8.24 35.10 -12.19
N ALA A 157 7.58 36.18 -12.62
CA ALA A 157 7.66 37.49 -12.00
C ALA A 157 6.29 37.94 -11.47
N ASP A 158 6.29 38.84 -10.49
CA ASP A 158 5.09 39.51 -10.00
C ASP A 158 4.58 40.56 -11.01
N GLU A 159 3.45 41.19 -10.68
CA GLU A 159 2.80 42.21 -11.53
C GLU A 159 3.68 43.47 -11.71
N ALA A 160 4.71 43.66 -10.88
CA ALA A 160 5.72 44.72 -11.03
C ALA A 160 7.00 44.25 -11.75
N GLY A 161 7.04 43.01 -12.24
CA GLY A 161 8.18 42.41 -12.95
C GLY A 161 9.29 41.87 -12.04
N GLY A 162 9.08 41.82 -10.73
CA GLY A 162 10.00 41.25 -9.74
C GLY A 162 9.99 39.73 -9.77
N ARG A 163 11.16 39.09 -9.90
CA ARG A 163 11.26 37.61 -9.97
C ARG A 163 10.76 36.97 -8.67
N LEU A 164 9.67 36.21 -8.74
CA LEU A 164 9.06 35.45 -7.64
C LEU A 164 9.68 34.06 -7.50
N CYS A 165 9.80 33.30 -8.59
CA CYS A 165 10.38 31.96 -8.57
C CYS A 165 11.01 31.56 -9.90
N GLU A 166 11.94 30.61 -9.85
CA GLU A 166 12.62 30.05 -11.02
C GLU A 166 12.45 28.53 -11.04
N VAL A 167 11.83 28.02 -12.09
CA VAL A 167 11.60 26.59 -12.29
C VAL A 167 12.59 26.10 -13.35
N LYS A 168 13.40 25.11 -12.96
CA LYS A 168 14.37 24.44 -13.83
C LYS A 168 13.75 23.16 -14.35
N LEU A 169 13.65 23.04 -15.66
CA LEU A 169 13.16 21.82 -16.31
C LEU A 169 14.35 20.99 -16.77
N PHE A 170 14.29 19.70 -16.44
CA PHE A 170 15.24 18.68 -16.89
C PHE A 170 14.48 17.68 -17.75
N GLU A 171 15.02 17.37 -18.93
CA GLU A 171 14.46 16.39 -19.86
C GLU A 171 15.40 15.18 -19.85
N ASP A 172 14.89 13.97 -19.62
CA ASP A 172 15.68 12.75 -19.67
C ASP A 172 15.70 12.24 -21.13
N ASP A 173 16.87 12.31 -21.78
CA ASP A 173 17.10 11.71 -23.10
C ASP A 173 17.08 10.18 -22.95
N VAL A 174 15.99 9.54 -23.40
CA VAL A 174 15.93 8.07 -23.54
C VAL A 174 16.77 7.69 -24.76
N VAL A 175 18.04 7.41 -24.54
CA VAL A 175 18.94 6.86 -25.57
C VAL A 175 18.53 5.42 -25.85
N SER A 176 17.99 5.18 -27.04
CA SER A 176 17.78 3.84 -27.59
C SER A 176 19.14 3.15 -27.79
N LEU A 177 19.31 1.97 -27.18
CA LEU A 177 20.45 1.06 -27.42
C LEU A 177 20.45 0.60 -28.89
N PRO A 178 21.60 0.56 -29.58
CA PRO A 178 21.69 -0.17 -30.85
C PRO A 178 21.93 -1.65 -30.59
N ASP A 179 21.21 -2.49 -31.31
CA ASP A 179 21.42 -3.94 -31.43
C ASP A 179 22.79 -4.23 -32.06
N SER A 180 23.57 -5.14 -31.47
CA SER A 180 24.77 -5.70 -32.10
C SER A 180 24.48 -7.10 -32.64
N ASN A 181 24.58 -7.25 -33.95
CA ASN A 181 24.85 -8.50 -34.65
C ASN A 181 26.33 -8.87 -34.52
#